data_AF-A0A2S9FMT1-F1
#
_entry.id   AF-A0A2S9FMT1-F1
#
_cell.length_a   1.000
_cell.length_b   1.000
_cell.length_c   1.000
_cell.angle_alpha   90.00
_cell.angle_beta   90.00
_cell.angle_gamma   90.00
#
_symmetry.space_group_name_H-M   'P 1'
#
loop_
_entity.id
_entity.type
_entity.pdbx_description
1 polymer ?
#
loop_
_entity_poly.entity_id
_entity_poly.type
_entity_poly.pdbx_seq_one_letter_code
_entity_poly.pdbx_strand_id
1 'polypeptide(L)'
;MEPVFRALESVAELVVRATGTRITFRGVENLPATGGAVIAINHTGYLDFLPAALAARRRGRRMRFMIKAEMQDIRLVGWLIRHTGTIPVDRKAGAGAYAAAVESLRRGEIVGVYPEATISRSFE
;
A
#
# COMPACT_ATOMS: atom_id res chain seq x y z
N MET A 1 1.32 -0.70 -16.39
CA MET A 1 1.30 -0.66 -14.91
C MET A 1 2.72 -0.54 -14.34
N GLU A 2 3.68 -1.35 -14.80
CA GLU A 2 5.09 -1.28 -14.40
C GLU A 2 5.76 0.12 -14.38
N PRO A 3 5.58 0.96 -15.42
CA PRO A 3 6.29 2.24 -15.51
C PRO A 3 5.79 3.28 -14.49
N VAL A 4 4.48 3.29 -14.24
CA VAL A 4 3.85 4.21 -13.27
C VAL A 4 4.36 3.91 -11.87
N PHE A 5 4.41 2.63 -11.47
CA PHE A 5 5.00 2.25 -10.19
C PHE A 5 6.46 2.68 -10.08
N ARG A 6 7.30 2.41 -11.10
CA ARG A 6 8.71 2.80 -11.05
C ARG A 6 8.89 4.32 -10.91
N ALA A 7 8.08 5.10 -11.61
CA ALA A 7 8.09 6.56 -11.50
C ALA A 7 7.68 7.00 -10.09
N LEU A 8 6.58 6.48 -9.57
CA LEU A 8 6.09 6.80 -8.22
C LEU A 8 7.08 6.41 -7.12
N GLU A 9 7.67 5.22 -7.21
CA GLU A 9 8.68 4.73 -6.29
C GLU A 9 9.95 5.61 -6.32
N SER A 10 10.35 6.08 -7.50
CA SER A 10 11.53 6.95 -7.64
C SER A 10 11.27 8.35 -7.10
N VAL A 11 10.08 8.91 -7.35
CA VAL A 11 9.64 10.18 -6.75
C VAL A 11 9.55 10.05 -5.24
N ALA A 12 8.98 8.94 -4.73
CA ALA A 12 8.91 8.65 -3.31
C ALA A 12 10.30 8.65 -2.65
N GLU A 13 11.28 7.95 -3.23
CA GLU A 13 12.65 7.94 -2.71
C GLU A 13 13.31 9.32 -2.76
N LEU A 14 13.07 10.08 -3.83
CA LEU A 14 13.60 11.45 -3.94
C LEU A 14 13.02 12.34 -2.84
N VAL A 15 11.71 12.27 -2.57
CA VAL A 15 11.05 13.04 -1.50
C VAL A 15 11.58 12.63 -0.13
N VAL A 16 11.72 11.33 0.13
CA VAL A 16 12.30 10.82 1.40
C VAL A 16 13.72 11.35 1.59
N ARG A 17 14.55 11.35 0.54
CA ARG A 17 15.92 11.90 0.58
C ARG A 17 15.91 13.42 0.79
N ALA A 18 15.07 14.16 0.06
CA ALA A 18 15.00 15.62 0.12
C ALA A 18 14.53 16.14 1.49
N THR A 19 13.65 15.39 2.16
CA THR A 19 13.17 15.72 3.52
C THR A 19 14.15 15.34 4.62
N GLY A 20 15.26 14.66 4.30
CA GLY A 20 16.20 14.14 5.30
C GLY A 20 15.64 12.97 6.13
N THR A 21 14.49 12.41 5.73
CA THR A 21 13.83 11.33 6.47
C THR A 21 14.65 10.04 6.37
N ARG A 22 15.06 9.48 7.51
CA ARG A 22 15.78 8.21 7.57
C ARG A 22 14.80 7.06 7.85
N ILE A 23 14.53 6.24 6.83
CA ILE A 23 13.74 5.01 6.99
C ILE A 23 14.70 3.83 7.18
N THR A 24 14.54 3.10 8.27
CA THR A 24 15.30 1.87 8.55
C THR A 24 14.40 0.67 8.32
N PHE A 25 14.84 -0.26 7.46
CA PHE A 25 14.11 -1.49 7.20
C PHE A 25 14.80 -2.67 7.90
N ARG A 26 14.02 -3.52 8.55
CA ARG A 26 14.46 -4.78 9.18
C ARG A 26 13.49 -5.89 8.81
N GLY A 27 13.96 -7.13 8.68
CA GLY A 27 13.08 -8.27 8.38
C GLY A 27 12.49 -8.25 6.98
N VAL A 28 13.11 -7.55 6.03
CA VAL A 28 12.58 -7.37 4.66
C VAL A 28 12.59 -8.72 3.90
N GLU A 29 13.52 -9.60 4.25
CA GLU A 29 13.61 -10.98 3.82
C GLU A 29 12.38 -11.82 4.18
N ASN A 30 11.62 -11.44 5.22
CA ASN A 30 10.38 -12.13 5.61
C ASN A 30 9.24 -11.87 4.63
N LEU A 31 9.32 -10.84 3.78
CA LEU A 31 8.37 -10.70 2.69
C LEU A 31 8.64 -11.79 1.64
N PRO A 32 7.62 -12.61 1.31
CA PRO A 32 7.76 -13.68 0.33
C PRO A 32 8.29 -13.17 -1.02
N ALA A 33 9.22 -13.91 -1.62
CA ALA A 33 9.76 -13.57 -2.93
C ALA A 33 8.75 -13.84 -4.06
N THR A 34 7.85 -14.82 -3.86
CA THR A 34 6.78 -15.20 -4.79
C THR A 34 5.49 -15.49 -4.01
N GLY A 35 4.36 -15.64 -4.72
CA GLY A 35 3.07 -15.93 -4.10
C GLY A 35 2.42 -14.73 -3.40
N GLY A 36 1.16 -14.92 -3.01
CA GLY A 36 0.36 -13.89 -2.35
C GLY A 36 0.68 -13.77 -0.87
N ALA A 37 0.60 -12.56 -0.33
CA ALA A 37 0.83 -12.31 1.09
C ALA A 37 -0.05 -11.16 1.59
N VAL A 38 -0.53 -11.27 2.82
CA VAL A 38 -1.19 -10.16 3.53
C VAL A 38 -0.17 -9.51 4.45
N ILE A 39 0.01 -8.20 4.30
CA ILE A 39 0.82 -7.40 5.22
C ILE A 39 -0.12 -6.56 6.07
N ALA A 40 -0.20 -6.89 7.35
CA ALA A 40 -0.89 -6.08 8.34
C ALA A 40 0.02 -4.93 8.77
N ILE A 41 -0.47 -3.71 8.62
CA ILE A 41 0.26 -2.47 8.91
C ILE A 41 -0.53 -1.72 9.98
N ASN A 42 0.13 -1.28 11.04
CA ASN A 42 -0.48 -0.37 12.00
C ASN A 42 -0.79 0.98 11.32
N HIS A 43 -1.82 1.69 11.77
CA HIS A 43 -2.21 2.94 11.13
C HIS A 43 -1.94 4.13 12.05
N THR A 44 -0.77 4.74 11.89
CA THR A 44 -0.28 5.87 12.70
C THR A 44 -0.37 7.23 12.00
N GLY A 45 -0.61 7.26 10.69
CA GLY A 45 -0.73 8.51 9.95
C GLY A 45 -1.04 8.35 8.47
N TYR A 46 -1.21 9.48 7.77
CA TYR A 46 -1.56 9.49 6.34
C TYR A 46 -0.45 8.93 5.44
N LEU A 47 0.80 8.88 5.90
CA LEU A 47 1.96 8.47 5.12
C LEU A 47 2.41 7.03 5.37
N ASP A 48 1.72 6.23 6.20
CA ASP A 48 2.14 4.87 6.56
C ASP A 48 2.35 3.94 5.34
N PHE A 49 1.62 4.21 4.24
CA PHE A 49 1.74 3.45 3.00
C PHE A 49 3.11 3.59 2.35
N LEU A 50 3.79 4.73 2.54
CA LEU A 50 5.05 5.05 1.88
C LEU A 50 6.21 4.12 2.32
N PRO A 51 6.55 4.00 3.62
CA PRO A 51 7.57 3.06 4.06
C PRO A 51 7.19 1.61 3.73
N ALA A 52 5.91 1.22 3.85
CA ALA A 52 5.46 -0.14 3.50
C ALA A 52 5.66 -0.45 2.00
N ALA A 53 5.34 0.50 1.11
CA ALA A 53 5.54 0.36 -0.32
C ALA A 53 7.04 0.25 -0.68
N LEU A 54 7.88 1.09 -0.07
CA LEU A 54 9.33 1.04 -0.27
C LEU A 54 9.94 -0.26 0.26
N ALA A 55 9.46 -0.81 1.38
CA ALA A 55 9.88 -2.11 1.88
C ALA A 55 9.59 -3.23 0.87
N ALA A 56 8.38 -3.26 0.31
CA ALA A 56 8.01 -4.22 -0.73
C ALA A 56 8.89 -4.08 -1.99
N ARG A 57 9.15 -2.83 -2.42
CA ARG A 57 10.03 -2.54 -3.56
C ARG A 57 11.43 -3.11 -3.39
N ARG A 58 12.01 -3.05 -2.17
CA ARG A 58 13.32 -3.64 -1.87
C ARG A 58 13.37 -5.16 -2.06
N ARG A 59 12.24 -5.84 -2.09
CA ARG A 59 12.11 -7.27 -2.44
C ARG A 59 11.72 -7.51 -3.90
N GLY A 60 11.70 -6.47 -4.73
CA GLY A 60 11.20 -6.54 -6.09
C GLY A 60 9.69 -6.79 -6.17
N ARG A 61 8.97 -6.54 -5.08
CA ARG A 61 7.52 -6.75 -4.97
C ARG A 61 6.79 -5.41 -4.91
N ARG A 62 5.50 -5.46 -5.16
CA ARG A 62 4.59 -4.30 -5.03
C ARG A 62 3.37 -4.70 -4.23
N MET A 63 2.87 -3.74 -3.46
CA MET A 63 1.75 -3.92 -2.56
C MET A 63 0.49 -3.28 -3.16
N ARG A 64 -0.63 -4.00 -3.08
CA ARG A 64 -1.98 -3.51 -3.37
C ARG A 64 -2.59 -3.07 -2.04
N PHE A 65 -2.66 -1.76 -1.82
CA PHE A 65 -3.24 -1.24 -0.59
C PHE A 65 -4.77 -1.27 -0.67
N MET A 66 -5.42 -1.52 0.46
CA MET A 66 -6.85 -1.27 0.60
C MET A 66 -7.07 0.18 1.03
N ILE A 67 -7.91 0.92 0.31
CA ILE A 67 -8.17 2.35 0.56
C ILE A 67 -9.67 2.63 0.57
N LYS A 68 -10.11 3.61 1.34
CA LYS A 68 -11.52 4.06 1.36
C LYS A 68 -11.98 4.49 -0.05
N ALA A 69 -13.13 3.99 -0.51
CA ALA A 69 -13.61 4.19 -1.88
C ALA A 69 -13.79 5.67 -2.25
N GLU A 70 -14.21 6.51 -1.31
CA GLU A 70 -14.35 7.96 -1.48
C GLU A 70 -13.02 8.67 -1.82
N MET A 71 -11.87 8.03 -1.61
CA MET A 71 -10.58 8.56 -2.05
C MET A 71 -10.43 8.56 -3.58
N GLN A 72 -11.29 7.86 -4.31
CA GLN A 72 -11.31 7.88 -5.77
C GLN A 72 -11.72 9.26 -6.34
N ASP A 73 -12.45 10.06 -5.57
CA ASP A 73 -12.93 11.39 -5.97
C ASP A 73 -11.80 12.44 -5.96
N ILE A 74 -10.72 12.18 -5.21
CA ILE A 74 -9.53 13.03 -5.20
C ILE A 74 -8.73 12.73 -6.46
N ARG A 75 -8.66 13.68 -7.41
CA ARG A 75 -8.04 13.49 -8.75
C ARG A 75 -6.73 12.72 -8.74
N LEU A 76 -5.78 13.11 -7.88
CA LEU A 76 -4.47 12.48 -7.78
C LEU A 76 -4.58 11.05 -7.22
N VAL A 77 -5.35 10.85 -6.14
CA VAL A 77 -5.50 9.53 -5.50
C VAL A 77 -6.30 8.58 -6.39
N GLY A 78 -7.37 9.04 -7.03
CA GLY A 78 -8.10 8.27 -8.03
C GLY A 78 -7.23 7.86 -9.21
N TRP A 79 -6.32 8.73 -9.68
CA TRP A 79 -5.31 8.34 -10.68
C TRP A 79 -4.39 7.24 -10.15
N LEU A 80 -3.86 7.37 -8.94
CA LEU A 80 -3.02 6.34 -8.33
C LEU A 80 -3.77 5.01 -8.24
N ILE A 81 -4.98 5.00 -7.67
CA ILE A 81 -5.82 3.81 -7.52
C ILE A 81 -5.95 3.04 -8.84
N ARG A 82 -6.26 3.75 -9.94
CA ARG A 82 -6.41 3.13 -11.28
C ARG A 82 -5.12 2.54 -11.83
N HIS A 83 -3.96 3.06 -11.45
CA HIS A 83 -2.66 2.67 -12.02
C HIS A 83 -1.79 1.84 -11.08
N THR A 84 -2.19 1.67 -9.82
CA THR A 84 -1.43 0.90 -8.82
C THR A 84 -2.13 -0.40 -8.39
N GLY A 85 -3.34 -0.67 -8.88
CA GLY A 85 -4.13 -1.83 -8.44
C GLY A 85 -4.54 -1.76 -6.97
N THR A 86 -4.56 -0.55 -6.41
CA THR A 86 -5.10 -0.30 -5.06
C THR A 86 -6.58 -0.70 -5.05
N ILE A 87 -7.02 -1.33 -3.97
CA ILE A 87 -8.36 -1.90 -3.83
C ILE A 87 -9.24 -0.89 -3.09
N PRO A 88 -10.24 -0.27 -3.76
CA PRO A 88 -11.19 0.60 -3.09
C PRO A 88 -12.11 -0.22 -2.16
N VAL A 89 -12.39 0.32 -0.98
CA VAL A 89 -13.22 -0.30 0.05
C VAL A 89 -14.40 0.59 0.34
N ASP A 90 -15.58 0.15 -0.07
CA ASP A 90 -16.83 0.69 0.44
C ASP A 90 -17.14 0.04 1.80
N ARG A 91 -17.17 0.86 2.86
CA ARG A 91 -17.43 0.39 4.23
C ARG A 91 -18.88 -0.07 4.42
N LYS A 92 -19.81 0.35 3.56
CA LYS A 92 -21.21 -0.09 3.58
C LYS A 92 -21.40 -1.42 2.83
N ALA A 93 -20.46 -1.77 1.93
CA ALA A 93 -20.54 -2.94 1.06
C ALA A 93 -19.16 -3.61 0.87
N GLY A 94 -18.52 -4.03 1.97
CA GLY A 94 -17.14 -4.51 1.98
C GLY A 94 -16.87 -5.84 1.25
N ALA A 95 -17.90 -6.60 0.89
CA ALA A 95 -17.77 -7.92 0.26
C ALA A 95 -17.00 -7.86 -1.07
N GLY A 96 -17.22 -6.81 -1.88
CA GLY A 96 -16.52 -6.64 -3.15
C GLY A 96 -15.02 -6.41 -2.97
N ALA A 97 -14.64 -5.57 -1.99
CA ALA A 97 -13.24 -5.31 -1.69
C ALA A 97 -12.53 -6.56 -1.14
N TYR A 98 -13.21 -7.35 -0.33
CA TYR A 98 -12.70 -8.64 0.13
C TYR A 98 -12.44 -9.60 -1.04
N ALA A 99 -13.40 -9.77 -1.94
CA ALA A 99 -13.25 -10.63 -3.12
C ALA A 99 -12.07 -10.18 -4.00
N ALA A 100 -11.94 -8.88 -4.25
CA ALA A 100 -10.82 -8.31 -5.00
C ALA A 100 -9.46 -8.56 -4.31
N ALA A 101 -9.39 -8.44 -2.99
CA ALA A 101 -8.18 -8.76 -2.22
C ALA A 101 -7.82 -10.24 -2.33
N VAL A 102 -8.80 -11.14 -2.18
CA VAL A 102 -8.58 -12.59 -2.35
C VAL A 102 -8.10 -12.91 -3.77
N GLU A 103 -8.66 -12.28 -4.79
CA GLU A 103 -8.22 -12.46 -6.17
C GLU A 103 -6.78 -11.99 -6.38
N SER A 104 -6.43 -10.81 -5.88
CA SER A 104 -5.04 -10.30 -5.88
C SER A 104 -4.07 -11.27 -5.21
N LEU A 105 -4.42 -11.79 -4.03
CA LEU A 105 -3.60 -12.79 -3.33
C LEU A 105 -3.42 -14.07 -4.15
N ARG A 106 -4.50 -14.56 -4.78
CA ARG A 106 -4.45 -15.75 -5.67
C ARG A 106 -3.59 -15.53 -6.91
N ARG A 107 -3.53 -14.31 -7.44
CA ARG A 107 -2.61 -13.92 -8.53
C ARG A 107 -1.16 -13.75 -8.07
N GLY A 108 -0.87 -13.99 -6.79
CA GLY A 108 0.47 -13.85 -6.24
C GLY A 108 0.84 -12.40 -5.90
N GLU A 109 -0.13 -11.51 -5.68
CA GLU A 109 0.13 -10.14 -5.28
C GLU A 109 0.18 -9.99 -3.75
N ILE A 110 0.88 -8.97 -3.28
CA ILE A 110 0.90 -8.62 -1.86
C ILE A 110 -0.26 -7.64 -1.60
N VAL A 111 -1.09 -7.90 -0.60
CA VAL A 111 -2.16 -6.99 -0.17
C VAL A 111 -1.80 -6.36 1.17
N GLY A 112 -1.77 -5.03 1.20
CA GLY A 112 -1.55 -4.25 2.41
C GLY A 112 -2.87 -3.88 3.06
N VAL A 113 -3.01 -4.23 4.34
CA VAL A 113 -4.21 -3.94 5.13
C VAL A 113 -3.85 -3.13 6.37
N TYR A 114 -4.74 -2.22 6.75
CA TYR A 114 -4.68 -1.49 8.01
C TYR A 114 -5.80 -2.02 8.92
N PRO A 115 -5.54 -3.03 9.78
CA PRO A 115 -6.59 -3.70 10.56
C PRO A 115 -7.34 -2.75 11.49
N GLU A 116 -6.69 -1.67 11.90
CA GLU A 116 -7.26 -0.62 12.77
C GLU A 116 -8.41 0.16 12.11
N ALA A 117 -8.54 0.11 10.77
CA ALA A 117 -9.57 0.77 9.95
C ALA A 117 -9.66 2.31 10.09
N THR A 118 -8.90 2.90 10.99
CA THR A 118 -8.74 4.35 11.22
C THR A 118 -7.33 4.61 11.73
N ILE A 119 -6.85 5.85 11.61
CA ILE A 119 -5.60 6.25 12.24
C ILE A 119 -5.78 6.15 13.76
N SER A 120 -4.88 5.42 14.41
CA SER A 120 -4.86 5.26 15.86
C SER A 120 -4.58 6.58 16.56
N ARG A 121 -5.30 6.78 17.68
CA ARG A 121 -5.07 7.88 18.63
C ARG A 121 -4.07 7.54 19.72
N SER A 122 -3.55 6.31 19.76
CA SER A 122 -2.63 5.87 20.82
C SER A 122 -1.27 6.58 20.80
N PHE A 123 -1.02 7.40 19.77
CA PHE A 123 0.20 8.19 19.58
C PHE A 123 -0.08 9.70 19.54
N GLU A 124 -1.29 10.13 19.91
CA GLU A 124 -1.61 11.51 20.30
C GLU A 124 -1.15 11.77 21.75
#